data_AF-A0A2A5QP90-F1
#
_entry.id   AF-A0A2A5QP90-F1
#
_cell.length_a   1.000
_cell.length_b   1.000
_cell.length_c   1.000
_cell.angle_alpha   90.00
_cell.angle_beta   90.00
_cell.angle_gamma   90.00
#
_symmetry.space_group_name_H-M   'P 1'
#
loop_
_entity.id
_entity.type
_entity.pdbx_description
1 polymer ?
#
loop_
_entity_poly.entity_id
_entity_poly.type
_entity_poly.pdbx_seq_one_letter_code
_entity_poly.pdbx_strand_id
1 'polypeptide(L)'
;MSTDRQTTTAIAQAQPTSDPLAGLGSDEVLRCRDPETGWTWFYALETNPDLEPEPNTELARLLWHHRVDGRPVPVRYHERDGFEPELVSRTDVAEVVGSEYMRVARVGQRHLDLRRGGDDG
;
A
#
# COMPACT_ATOMS: atom_id res chain seq x y z
N MET A 1 22.40 -21.61 19.61
CA MET A 1 22.70 -20.84 18.39
C MET A 1 21.67 -21.20 17.33
N SER A 2 20.99 -20.18 16.84
CA SER A 2 20.24 -19.99 15.59
C SER A 2 19.74 -21.20 14.79
N THR A 3 18.41 -21.28 14.68
CA THR A 3 17.76 -21.69 13.43
C THR A 3 16.52 -20.82 13.21
N ASP A 4 16.77 -19.75 12.45
CA ASP A 4 15.96 -19.21 11.36
C ASP A 4 14.47 -19.58 11.33
N ARG A 5 13.61 -18.65 11.78
CA ARG A 5 12.18 -18.66 11.47
C ARG A 5 11.98 -17.99 10.11
N GLN A 6 12.05 -18.78 9.05
CA GLN A 6 11.41 -18.44 7.78
C GLN A 6 9.90 -18.35 8.01
N THR A 7 9.40 -17.14 8.24
CA THR A 7 7.98 -16.84 8.14
C THR A 7 7.60 -16.83 6.66
N THR A 8 7.42 -18.01 6.08
CA THR A 8 6.79 -18.18 4.78
C THR A 8 5.28 -18.01 4.98
N THR A 9 4.81 -16.77 4.96
CA THR A 9 3.37 -16.47 5.01
C THR A 9 2.73 -17.02 3.74
N ALA A 10 1.77 -17.91 3.94
CA ALA A 10 1.00 -18.58 2.92
C ALA A 10 0.40 -17.59 1.91
N ILE A 11 0.53 -17.92 0.63
CA ILE A 11 -0.22 -17.36 -0.50
C ILE A 11 -1.72 -17.54 -0.27
N ALA A 12 -2.34 -16.57 0.42
CA ALA A 12 -3.77 -16.40 0.44
C ALA A 12 -4.19 -15.91 -0.95
N GLN A 13 -4.79 -16.80 -1.73
CA GLN A 13 -5.47 -16.44 -2.97
C GLN A 13 -6.53 -15.39 -2.63
N ALA A 14 -6.33 -14.16 -3.11
CA ALA A 14 -7.23 -13.03 -2.85
C ALA A 14 -8.64 -13.39 -3.40
N GLN A 15 -9.62 -13.49 -2.50
CA GLN A 15 -11.01 -13.71 -2.89
C GLN A 15 -11.54 -12.45 -3.61
N PRO A 16 -12.18 -12.58 -4.79
CA PRO A 16 -12.41 -11.47 -5.73
C PRO A 16 -13.56 -10.48 -5.40
N THR A 17 -13.97 -10.29 -4.14
CA THR A 17 -15.07 -9.35 -3.79
C THR A 17 -14.92 -8.64 -2.44
N SER A 18 -13.83 -8.85 -1.72
CA SER A 18 -13.56 -8.14 -0.46
C SER A 18 -12.55 -7.02 -0.74
N ASP A 19 -12.88 -5.80 -0.30
CA ASP A 19 -11.95 -4.65 -0.27
C ASP A 19 -10.56 -5.15 0.15
N PRO A 20 -9.56 -5.18 -0.75
CA PRO A 20 -8.31 -5.89 -0.50
C PRO A 20 -7.52 -5.28 0.67
N LEU A 21 -7.83 -4.01 0.98
CA LEU A 21 -7.28 -3.25 2.09
C LEU A 21 -8.06 -3.42 3.40
N ALA A 22 -9.31 -3.92 3.40
CA ALA A 22 -10.11 -4.07 4.62
C ALA A 22 -9.49 -5.04 5.63
N GLY A 23 -8.67 -5.98 5.16
CA GLY A 23 -7.96 -6.94 5.99
C GLY A 23 -6.50 -6.59 6.27
N LEU A 24 -6.04 -5.39 5.91
CA LEU A 24 -4.67 -4.93 6.20
C LEU A 24 -4.61 -4.32 7.60
N GLY A 25 -3.66 -4.76 8.41
CA GLY A 25 -3.24 -4.02 9.60
C GLY A 25 -2.52 -2.72 9.25
N SER A 26 -2.37 -1.81 10.22
CA SER A 26 -1.67 -0.53 10.03
C SER A 26 -0.18 -0.66 9.71
N ASP A 27 0.43 -1.83 9.96
CA ASP A 27 1.82 -2.16 9.63
C ASP A 27 1.91 -3.12 8.43
N GLU A 28 0.81 -3.36 7.73
CA GLU A 28 0.79 -4.23 6.54
C GLU A 28 0.58 -3.39 5.28
N VAL A 29 1.21 -3.82 4.20
CA VAL A 29 1.09 -3.20 2.87
C VAL A 29 0.89 -4.28 1.81
N LEU A 30 0.13 -3.96 0.77
CA LEU A 30 -0.01 -4.81 -0.40
C LEU A 30 1.05 -4.45 -1.43
N ARG A 31 1.97 -5.38 -1.70
CA ARG A 31 2.88 -5.28 -2.82
C ARG A 31 2.23 -5.88 -4.06
N CYS A 32 1.99 -5.05 -5.06
CA CYS A 32 1.55 -5.48 -6.39
C CYS A 32 2.74 -5.34 -7.35
N ARG A 33 3.08 -6.42 -8.04
CA ARG A 33 4.12 -6.41 -9.07
C ARG A 33 3.51 -6.74 -10.42
N ASP A 34 3.75 -5.87 -11.38
CA ASP A 34 3.43 -6.13 -12.77
C ASP A 34 4.55 -6.97 -13.40
N PRO A 35 4.26 -8.19 -13.89
CA PRO A 35 5.28 -9.05 -14.48
C PRO A 35 5.71 -8.61 -15.88
N GLU A 36 4.90 -7.79 -16.59
CA GLU A 36 5.19 -7.36 -17.96
C GLU A 36 6.23 -6.24 -17.99
N THR A 37 6.03 -5.20 -17.17
CA THR A 37 6.93 -4.05 -17.04
C THR A 37 8.00 -4.26 -15.97
N GLY A 38 7.75 -5.16 -15.02
CA GLY A 38 8.59 -5.37 -13.84
C GLY A 38 8.34 -4.38 -12.71
N TRP A 39 7.44 -3.41 -12.89
CA TRP A 39 7.14 -2.36 -11.91
C TRP A 39 6.49 -2.90 -10.64
N THR A 40 6.83 -2.28 -9.52
CA THR A 40 6.29 -2.61 -8.21
C THR A 40 5.57 -1.42 -7.60
N TRP A 41 4.31 -1.63 -7.23
CA TRP A 41 3.52 -0.72 -6.40
C TRP A 41 3.32 -1.31 -5.02
N PHE A 42 3.28 -0.45 -4.02
CA PHE A 42 2.87 -0.78 -2.66
C PHE A 42 1.61 0.00 -2.32
N TYR A 43 0.59 -0.65 -1.77
CA TYR A 43 -0.63 0.00 -1.29
C TYR A 43 -0.72 -0.15 0.21
N ALA A 44 -0.93 0.96 0.93
CA ALA A 44 -1.04 0.99 2.38
C ALA A 44 -2.28 1.78 2.81
N LEU A 45 -2.67 1.62 4.08
CA LEU A 45 -3.68 2.43 4.74
C LEU A 45 -3.00 3.41 5.70
N GLU A 46 -2.93 4.68 5.34
CA GLU A 46 -2.30 5.72 6.16
C GLU A 46 -3.34 6.65 6.78
N THR A 47 -3.25 6.87 8.09
CA THR A 47 -4.11 7.85 8.79
C THR A 47 -3.69 9.29 8.51
N ASN A 48 -2.38 9.51 8.35
CA ASN A 48 -1.84 10.82 8.05
C ASN A 48 -0.70 10.69 7.04
N PRO A 49 -1.03 10.47 5.76
CA PRO A 49 -0.01 10.41 4.73
C PRO A 49 0.68 11.78 4.60
N ASP A 50 1.98 11.75 4.33
CA ASP A 50 2.81 12.92 4.05
C ASP A 50 2.53 13.43 2.62
N LEU A 51 1.28 13.82 2.40
CA LEU A 51 0.79 14.40 1.17
C LEU A 51 0.64 15.91 1.38
N GLU A 52 1.26 16.70 0.50
CA GLU A 52 1.11 18.15 0.43
C GLU A 52 0.18 18.53 -0.75
N PRO A 53 -1.13 18.26 -0.67
CA PRO A 53 -2.03 18.64 -1.76
C PRO A 53 -2.11 20.15 -1.90
N GLU A 54 -2.29 20.60 -3.14
CA GLU A 54 -2.65 21.99 -3.39
C GLU A 54 -3.97 22.35 -2.67
N PRO A 55 -4.05 23.54 -2.04
CA PRO A 55 -5.24 23.94 -1.29
C PRO A 55 -6.46 24.04 -2.23
N ASN A 56 -7.63 23.62 -1.72
CA ASN A 56 -8.91 23.55 -2.44
C ASN A 56 -9.05 22.45 -3.51
N THR A 57 -8.09 21.53 -3.63
CA THR A 57 -8.28 20.32 -4.44
C THR A 57 -9.23 19.34 -3.76
N GLU A 58 -9.81 18.43 -4.56
CA GLU A 58 -10.59 17.30 -4.02
C GLU A 58 -9.74 16.45 -3.07
N LEU A 59 -8.46 16.24 -3.40
CA LEU A 59 -7.50 15.52 -2.58
C LEU A 59 -7.29 16.19 -1.21
N ALA A 60 -7.14 17.51 -1.17
CA ALA A 60 -7.06 18.27 0.09
C ALA A 60 -8.34 18.14 0.93
N ARG A 61 -9.52 18.16 0.30
CA ARG A 61 -10.80 17.98 0.99
C ARG A 61 -10.95 16.58 1.57
N LEU A 62 -10.64 15.56 0.78
CA LEU A 62 -10.66 14.17 1.22
C LEU A 62 -9.73 13.99 2.43
N LEU A 63 -8.46 14.38 2.30
CA LEU A 63 -7.49 14.26 3.39
C LEU A 63 -7.93 15.01 4.66
N TRP A 64 -8.53 16.19 4.51
CA TRP A 64 -9.09 16.92 5.66
C TRP A 64 -10.18 16.11 6.37
N HIS A 65 -11.17 15.60 5.65
CA HIS A 65 -12.24 14.79 6.25
C HIS A 65 -11.67 13.54 6.92
N HIS A 66 -10.76 12.83 6.26
CA HIS A 66 -10.14 11.64 6.81
C HIS A 66 -9.33 11.91 8.09
N ARG A 67 -8.59 13.02 8.14
CA ARG A 67 -7.88 13.46 9.37
C ARG A 67 -8.84 13.78 10.51
N VAL A 68 -9.97 14.44 10.21
CA VAL A 68 -11.00 14.77 11.21
C VAL A 68 -11.73 13.53 11.72
N ASP A 69 -12.07 12.60 10.83
CA ASP A 69 -12.77 11.35 11.15
C ASP A 69 -11.82 10.26 11.71
N GLY A 70 -10.50 10.49 11.69
CA GLY A 70 -9.49 9.51 12.08
C GLY A 70 -9.47 8.25 11.19
N ARG A 71 -9.98 8.36 9.96
CA ARG A 71 -10.11 7.23 9.04
C ARG A 71 -8.86 7.12 8.16
N PRO A 72 -8.21 5.94 8.09
CA PRO A 72 -7.08 5.77 7.21
C PRO A 72 -7.51 5.84 5.75
N VAL A 73 -6.64 6.43 4.93
CA VAL A 73 -6.80 6.53 3.49
C VAL A 73 -5.88 5.56 2.77
N PRO A 74 -6.35 4.98 1.66
CA PRO A 74 -5.50 4.17 0.80
C PRO A 74 -4.52 5.06 0.03
N VAL A 75 -3.25 4.74 0.14
CA VAL A 75 -2.16 5.37 -0.61
C VAL A 75 -1.41 4.33 -1.40
N ARG A 76 -0.88 4.72 -2.56
CA ARG A 76 0.07 3.91 -3.33
C ARG A 76 1.45 4.53 -3.29
N TYR A 77 2.46 3.69 -3.42
CA TYR A 77 3.86 4.07 -3.56
C TYR A 77 4.45 3.32 -4.73
N HIS A 78 5.23 4.01 -5.55
CA HIS A 78 5.80 3.45 -6.76
C HIS A 78 7.30 3.73 -6.83
N GLU A 79 8.06 2.76 -7.35
CA GLU A 79 9.52 2.82 -7.38
C GLU A 79 10.09 3.97 -8.23
N ARG A 80 9.40 4.34 -9.32
CA ARG A 80 9.85 5.43 -10.21
C ARG A 80 9.73 6.79 -9.53
N ASP A 81 8.75 6.92 -8.66
CA ASP A 81 8.38 8.18 -8.00
C ASP A 81 9.03 8.21 -6.61
N GLY A 82 10.17 7.52 -6.41
CA GLY A 82 10.90 7.50 -5.15
C GLY A 82 10.10 6.98 -3.95
N PHE A 83 9.01 6.25 -4.19
CA PHE A 83 8.02 5.86 -3.18
C PHE A 83 7.40 7.05 -2.43
N GLU A 84 7.21 8.19 -3.11
CA GLU A 84 6.32 9.25 -2.66
C GLU A 84 4.89 8.71 -2.53
N PRO A 85 4.16 9.05 -1.44
CA PRO A 85 2.76 8.66 -1.30
C PRO A 85 1.93 9.31 -2.40
N GLU A 86 0.99 8.54 -2.96
CA GLU A 86 -0.05 9.07 -3.83
C GLU A 86 -1.40 8.56 -3.35
N LEU A 87 -2.37 9.46 -3.16
CA LEU A 87 -3.72 9.06 -2.75
C LEU A 87 -4.40 8.27 -3.89
N VAL A 88 -4.98 7.13 -3.55
CA VAL A 88 -5.75 6.33 -4.50
C VAL A 88 -7.15 6.07 -3.97
N SER A 89 -8.03 5.52 -4.81
CA SER A 89 -9.34 5.07 -4.37
C SER A 89 -9.31 3.60 -4.01
N ARG A 90 -10.10 3.16 -3.02
CA ARG A 90 -10.21 1.71 -2.72
C ARG A 90 -10.66 0.90 -3.93
N THR A 91 -11.51 1.47 -4.78
CA THR A 91 -11.93 0.85 -6.05
C THR A 91 -10.76 0.62 -6.98
N ASP A 92 -9.90 1.63 -7.19
CA ASP A 92 -8.69 1.50 -8.02
C ASP A 92 -7.78 0.38 -7.49
N VAL A 93 -7.58 0.33 -6.17
CA VAL A 93 -6.79 -0.75 -5.54
C VAL A 93 -7.44 -2.12 -5.78
N ALA A 94 -8.76 -2.23 -5.64
CA ALA A 94 -9.48 -3.48 -5.88
C ALA A 94 -9.40 -3.92 -7.35
N GLU A 95 -9.45 -2.99 -8.30
CA GLU A 95 -9.30 -3.28 -9.72
C GLU A 95 -7.89 -3.79 -10.03
N VAL A 96 -6.85 -3.15 -9.50
CA VAL A 96 -5.45 -3.58 -9.70
C VAL A 96 -5.19 -4.93 -9.03
N VAL A 97 -5.61 -5.10 -7.77
CA VAL A 97 -5.39 -6.33 -6.99
C VAL A 97 -6.20 -7.51 -7.54
N GLY A 98 -7.39 -7.23 -8.09
CA GLY A 98 -8.25 -8.24 -8.71
C GLY A 98 -7.79 -8.67 -10.10
N SER A 99 -6.83 -7.97 -10.70
CA SER A 99 -6.28 -8.33 -12.02
C SER A 99 -5.48 -9.62 -11.95
N GLU A 100 -5.83 -10.58 -12.81
CA GLU A 100 -5.16 -11.89 -12.91
C GLU A 100 -3.67 -11.80 -13.30
N TYR A 101 -3.27 -10.68 -13.90
CA TYR A 101 -1.89 -10.43 -14.32
C TYR A 101 -1.01 -9.91 -13.19
N MET A 102 -1.61 -9.33 -12.14
CA MET A 102 -0.87 -8.71 -11.05
C MET A 102 -0.41 -9.74 -10.03
N ARG A 103 0.89 -9.74 -9.71
CA ARG A 103 1.42 -10.54 -8.61
C ARG A 103 1.27 -9.79 -7.30
N VAL A 104 0.22 -10.10 -6.56
CA VAL A 104 -0.09 -9.46 -5.28
C VAL A 104 0.46 -10.27 -4.11
N ALA A 105 1.09 -9.60 -3.16
CA ALA A 105 1.53 -10.18 -1.89
C ALA A 105 1.33 -9.19 -0.74
N ARG A 106 0.95 -9.69 0.44
CA ARG A 106 0.97 -8.91 1.69
C ARG A 106 2.37 -8.94 2.27
N VAL A 107 2.91 -7.77 2.59
CA VAL A 107 4.23 -7.61 3.24
C VAL A 107 4.09 -6.61 4.39
N GLY A 108 5.04 -6.60 5.33
CA GLY A 108 5.06 -5.60 6.41
C GLY A 108 5.54 -4.24 5.92
N GLN A 109 5.17 -3.18 6.64
CA GLN A 109 5.57 -1.78 6.39
C GLN A 109 7.09 -1.63 6.32
N ARG A 110 7.84 -2.38 7.14
CA ARG A 110 9.31 -2.43 7.10
C ARG A 110 9.87 -2.79 5.72
N HIS A 111 9.16 -3.59 4.92
CA HIS A 111 9.60 -3.91 3.55
C HIS A 111 9.53 -2.70 2.63
N LEU A 112 8.51 -1.85 2.81
CA LEU A 112 8.36 -0.60 2.08
C LEU A 112 9.38 0.43 2.59
N ASP A 113 9.59 0.53 3.90
CA ASP A 113 10.56 1.44 4.50
C ASP A 113 12.00 1.21 3.98
N LEU A 114 12.45 -0.05 3.96
CA LEU A 114 13.73 -0.44 3.35
C LEU A 114 13.84 -0.03 1.87
N ARG A 115 12.72 0.01 1.16
CA ARG A 115 12.67 0.42 -0.26
C ARG A 115 12.68 1.95 -0.42
N ARG A 116 12.08 2.68 0.53
CA ARG A 116 12.17 4.15 0.64
C ARG A 116 13.56 4.64 1.02
N GLY A 117 14.46 3.75 1.41
CA GLY A 117 15.77 4.11 1.94
C GLY A 117 15.74 4.42 3.44
N GLY A 118 14.70 3.97 4.15
CA GLY A 118 14.71 3.83 5.60
C GLY A 118 15.73 2.77 6.00
N ASP A 119 16.95 3.21 6.25
CA ASP A 119 17.94 2.45 7.00
C ASP A 119 17.60 2.66 8.48
N ASP A 120 17.26 1.57 9.18
CA ASP A 120 17.11 1.54 10.64
C ASP A 120 18.48 1.89 11.25
N GLY A 121 18.70 3.18 11.50
CA GLY A 121 19.90 3.74 12.13
C GLY A 121 19.67 4.06 13.60
#